data_AF-Q2K5U7-F1
#
_entry.id   AF-Q2K5U7-F1
#
_cell.length_a   1.000
_cell.length_b   1.000
_cell.length_c   1.000
_cell.angle_alpha   90.00
_cell.angle_beta   90.00
_cell.angle_gamma   90.00
#
_symmetry.space_group_name_H-M   'P 1'
#
loop_
_entity.id
_entity.type
_entity.pdbx_description
1 polymer ?
#
loop_
_entity_poly.entity_id
_entity_poly.type
_entity_poly.pdbx_seq_one_letter_code
_entity_poly.pdbx_strand_id
1 'polypeptide(L)'
;MTRAATVPTLLFVMALLTACNTTDALTPQVGIGESSGTPPSTPVTQGEAERLAGTRQPVFAGSTQPSGYHPAYGQSQRTYRPGSGAPPTTMQEQADALSRNGSSPAASAPIEEQARPPAAAGAGSPTQPGQRLDPQQPQQTAALTPSASSARGNTVRFLPIIGAPVQAVTPLSRQLGAEARAHGLSIKSSDDTSSDYILKGYLSAFSDDGKVTVVYVWDILDGGGARLHRIQGQEIVPTAAAEPWAGVPASVMQQIASKTIAEFTSWRQTQGG
;
A
#
# COMPACT_ATOMS: atom_id res chain seq x y z
N MET A 1 4.53 48.27 51.34
CA MET A 1 5.00 46.98 51.87
C MET A 1 4.09 46.55 53.01
N THR A 2 3.13 45.66 52.75
CA THR A 2 2.57 44.68 53.70
C THR A 2 1.54 43.85 52.93
N ARG A 3 1.86 42.58 52.71
CA ARG A 3 1.03 41.60 51.99
C ARG A 3 -0.13 41.15 52.88
N ALA A 4 -1.35 41.21 52.36
CA ALA A 4 -2.51 40.54 52.93
C ALA A 4 -2.34 39.03 52.74
N ALA A 5 -2.28 38.29 53.85
CA ALA A 5 -2.32 36.85 53.89
C ALA A 5 -3.74 36.41 54.30
N THR A 6 -4.58 36.15 53.30
CA THR A 6 -5.87 35.48 53.53
C THR A 6 -5.65 34.00 53.23
N VAL A 7 -5.59 33.20 54.29
CA VAL A 7 -5.55 31.73 54.25
C VAL A 7 -6.98 31.24 53.99
N PRO A 8 -7.28 30.55 52.88
CA PRO A 8 -8.52 29.81 52.76
C PRO A 8 -8.24 28.35 53.17
N THR A 9 -8.73 27.99 54.34
CA THR A 9 -9.58 26.82 54.55
C THR A 9 -9.22 25.55 53.74
N LEU A 10 -8.01 25.02 53.96
CA LEU A 10 -7.60 23.70 53.48
C LEU A 10 -7.88 22.65 54.57
N LEU A 11 -9.15 22.32 54.85
CA LEU A 11 -9.49 21.15 55.68
C LEU A 11 -10.97 20.74 55.68
N PHE A 12 -11.62 20.55 54.51
CA PHE A 12 -12.95 19.93 54.52
C PHE A 12 -13.39 19.23 53.22
N VAL A 13 -12.54 18.38 52.61
CA VAL A 13 -13.03 17.36 51.65
C VAL A 13 -12.19 16.08 51.81
N MET A 14 -12.35 15.40 52.94
CA MET A 14 -11.91 14.02 53.13
C MET A 14 -13.06 13.09 52.72
N ALA A 15 -12.83 12.35 51.64
CA ALA A 15 -13.32 11.00 51.38
C ALA A 15 -14.83 10.70 51.56
N LEU A 16 -15.61 10.90 50.50
CA LEU A 16 -16.91 10.23 50.26
C LEU A 16 -16.91 9.46 48.93
N LEU A 17 -15.92 8.59 48.73
CA LEU A 17 -15.88 7.67 47.59
C LEU A 17 -15.63 6.24 48.07
N THR A 18 -16.50 5.77 48.96
CA THR A 18 -16.69 4.33 49.20
C THR A 18 -17.72 3.80 48.21
N ALA A 19 -17.19 3.21 47.14
CA ALA A 19 -17.71 2.10 46.35
C ALA A 19 -19.18 1.69 46.56
N CYS A 20 -20.04 2.07 45.61
CA CYS A 20 -21.13 1.21 45.14
C CYS A 20 -20.66 0.56 43.83
N ASN A 21 -19.84 -0.49 43.94
CA ASN A 21 -19.55 -1.37 42.80
C ASN A 21 -20.60 -2.48 42.82
N THR A 22 -21.76 -2.21 42.23
CA THR A 22 -22.74 -3.28 41.95
C THR A 22 -22.27 -4.01 40.70
N THR A 23 -21.63 -5.15 40.92
CA THR A 23 -21.46 -6.18 39.89
C THR A 23 -22.69 -7.07 40.00
N ASP A 24 -23.72 -6.78 39.21
CA ASP A 24 -24.83 -7.71 39.00
C ASP A 24 -25.22 -7.67 37.53
N ALA A 25 -25.40 -8.87 37.00
CA ALA A 25 -25.27 -9.22 35.60
C ALA A 25 -26.42 -8.69 34.75
N LEU A 26 -26.14 -7.76 33.82
CA LEU A 26 -26.95 -7.59 32.61
C LEU A 26 -26.22 -8.23 31.43
N THR A 27 -26.14 -9.55 31.46
CA THR A 27 -26.20 -10.32 30.22
C THR A 27 -27.62 -10.10 29.68
N PRO A 28 -27.83 -9.45 28.52
CA PRO A 28 -29.09 -9.66 27.85
C PRO A 28 -29.15 -11.15 27.53
N GLN A 29 -30.07 -11.87 28.18
CA GLN A 29 -30.56 -13.14 27.66
C GLN A 29 -31.20 -12.79 26.31
N VAL A 30 -30.40 -12.80 25.25
CA VAL A 30 -30.94 -12.84 23.90
C VAL A 30 -31.69 -14.15 23.81
N GLY A 31 -33.02 -14.04 23.78
CA GLY A 31 -33.91 -15.13 23.48
C GLY A 31 -33.48 -15.75 22.15
N ILE A 32 -32.97 -16.97 22.22
CA ILE A 32 -32.82 -17.86 21.09
C ILE A 32 -34.22 -18.03 20.48
N GLY A 33 -34.34 -17.69 19.20
CA GLY A 33 -35.62 -17.55 18.52
C GLY A 33 -36.60 -18.70 18.79
N GLU A 34 -37.84 -18.31 19.09
CA GLU A 34 -39.01 -19.14 18.86
C GLU A 34 -39.01 -19.58 17.39
N SER A 35 -38.62 -20.82 17.15
CA SER A 35 -38.71 -21.48 15.85
C SER A 35 -40.01 -22.27 15.79
N SER A 36 -41.12 -21.53 15.78
CA SER A 36 -42.40 -22.07 15.33
C SER A 36 -42.36 -22.20 13.81
N GLY A 37 -41.79 -23.30 13.30
CA GLY A 37 -42.13 -23.79 11.95
C GLY A 37 -41.02 -24.00 10.91
N THR A 38 -39.73 -24.11 11.26
CA THR A 38 -38.69 -24.51 10.28
C THR A 38 -38.07 -25.86 10.68
N PRO A 39 -38.00 -26.87 9.79
CA PRO A 39 -37.39 -28.15 10.13
C PRO A 39 -35.89 -27.98 10.43
N PRO A 40 -35.31 -28.77 11.36
CA PRO A 40 -33.89 -28.64 11.71
C PRO A 40 -33.02 -29.01 10.53
N SER A 41 -32.07 -28.13 10.18
CA SER A 41 -31.03 -28.43 9.20
C SER A 41 -30.13 -29.55 9.73
N THR A 42 -30.10 -30.68 9.06
CA THR A 42 -29.20 -31.79 9.36
C THR A 42 -27.75 -31.40 9.01
N PRO A 43 -26.75 -31.91 9.76
CA PRO A 43 -25.35 -31.69 9.40
C PRO A 43 -25.06 -32.29 8.02
N VAL A 44 -24.34 -31.54 7.18
CA VAL A 44 -23.95 -31.97 5.84
C VAL A 44 -23.10 -33.22 5.95
N THR A 45 -23.57 -34.33 5.37
CA THR A 45 -22.80 -35.57 5.33
C THR A 45 -21.70 -35.49 4.26
N GLN A 46 -20.64 -36.28 4.42
CA GLN A 46 -19.50 -36.27 3.50
C GLN A 46 -19.93 -36.49 2.03
N GLY A 47 -20.89 -37.40 1.81
CA GLY A 47 -21.46 -37.65 0.48
C GLY A 47 -22.25 -36.49 -0.12
N GLU A 48 -22.85 -35.61 0.69
CA GLU A 48 -23.49 -34.38 0.22
C GLU A 48 -22.48 -33.29 -0.12
N ALA A 49 -21.40 -33.17 0.66
CA ALA A 49 -20.29 -32.27 0.35
C ALA A 49 -19.61 -32.65 -0.97
N GLU A 50 -19.42 -33.95 -1.22
CA GLU A 50 -18.85 -34.48 -2.47
C GLU A 50 -19.77 -34.24 -3.67
N ARG A 51 -21.10 -34.30 -3.49
CA ARG A 51 -22.08 -33.97 -4.55
C ARG A 51 -22.14 -32.48 -4.86
N LEU A 52 -22.03 -31.62 -3.84
CA LEU A 52 -21.94 -30.17 -4.07
C LEU A 52 -20.61 -29.79 -4.75
N ALA A 53 -19.51 -30.45 -4.37
CA ALA A 53 -18.19 -30.24 -4.97
C ALA A 53 -18.10 -30.81 -6.40
N GLY A 54 -18.83 -31.89 -6.71
CA GLY A 54 -18.85 -32.53 -8.03
C GLY A 54 -19.73 -31.87 -9.08
N THR A 55 -20.55 -30.88 -8.72
CA THR A 55 -21.47 -30.24 -9.67
C THR A 55 -20.87 -28.96 -10.27
N ARG A 56 -19.87 -29.14 -11.15
CA ARG A 56 -19.51 -28.16 -12.18
C ARG A 56 -19.17 -28.86 -13.51
N GLN A 57 -20.18 -29.51 -14.09
CA GLN A 57 -20.23 -29.71 -15.53
C GLN A 57 -21.58 -29.16 -16.01
N PRO A 58 -21.62 -28.09 -16.83
CA PRO A 58 -22.85 -27.75 -17.53
C PRO A 58 -23.08 -28.82 -18.60
N VAL A 59 -23.98 -29.77 -18.32
CA VAL A 59 -24.56 -30.63 -19.34
C VAL A 59 -25.55 -29.78 -20.13
N PHE A 60 -25.13 -29.37 -21.34
CA PHE A 60 -26.07 -28.95 -22.36
C PHE A 60 -26.90 -30.16 -22.76
N ALA A 61 -28.22 -30.10 -22.53
CA ALA A 61 -29.17 -31.04 -23.10
C ALA A 61 -29.21 -30.84 -24.63
N GLY A 62 -28.40 -31.60 -25.35
CA GLY A 62 -28.48 -31.75 -26.80
C GLY A 62 -29.41 -32.91 -27.14
N SER A 63 -30.50 -32.61 -27.85
CA SER A 63 -31.39 -33.60 -28.45
C SER A 63 -30.62 -34.52 -29.41
N THR A 64 -30.87 -35.81 -29.29
CA THR A 64 -30.31 -36.90 -30.08
C THR A 64 -30.80 -36.85 -31.53
N GLN A 65 -29.88 -36.86 -32.50
CA GLN A 65 -30.16 -37.28 -33.87
C GLN A 65 -28.96 -38.04 -34.46
N PRO A 66 -29.16 -39.21 -35.10
CA PRO A 66 -28.08 -40.07 -35.54
C PRO A 66 -27.72 -39.81 -37.00
N SER A 67 -26.48 -39.41 -37.26
CA SER A 67 -25.82 -39.68 -38.54
C SER A 67 -24.32 -39.54 -38.38
N GLY A 68 -23.63 -40.63 -38.69
CA GLY A 68 -22.20 -40.78 -38.48
C GLY A 68 -21.38 -39.86 -39.36
N TYR A 69 -20.27 -39.39 -38.81
CA TYR A 69 -19.08 -38.97 -39.55
C TYR A 69 -17.89 -39.08 -38.59
N HIS A 70 -16.94 -39.96 -38.91
CA HIS A 70 -15.60 -39.96 -38.30
C HIS A 70 -14.73 -38.93 -39.02
N PRO A 71 -13.87 -38.17 -38.32
CA PRO A 71 -12.66 -37.65 -38.92
C PRO A 71 -11.43 -38.40 -38.41
N ALA A 72 -10.67 -38.88 -39.38
CA ALA A 72 -9.32 -39.41 -39.22
C ALA A 72 -8.35 -38.30 -38.78
N TYR A 73 -7.37 -38.68 -37.96
CA TYR A 73 -6.24 -37.83 -37.61
C TYR A 73 -5.37 -37.64 -38.86
N GLY A 74 -5.46 -36.45 -39.47
CA GLY A 74 -4.74 -36.06 -40.66
C GLY A 74 -4.03 -34.75 -40.44
N GLN A 75 -2.72 -34.85 -40.28
CA GLN A 75 -1.73 -33.78 -40.24
C GLN A 75 -1.78 -32.97 -41.55
N SER A 76 -2.14 -31.68 -41.49
CA SER A 76 -1.83 -30.75 -42.57
C SER A 76 -1.84 -29.31 -42.07
N GLN A 77 -0.67 -28.66 -42.23
CA GLN A 77 -0.44 -27.23 -42.11
C GLN A 77 -1.50 -26.46 -42.92
N ARG A 78 -2.24 -25.55 -42.28
CA ARG A 78 -3.07 -24.56 -42.98
C ARG A 78 -2.64 -23.15 -42.60
N THR A 79 -2.03 -22.51 -43.59
CA THR A 79 -1.78 -21.08 -43.74
C THR A 79 -3.06 -20.30 -43.46
N TYR A 80 -3.06 -19.48 -42.40
CA TYR A 80 -4.20 -18.62 -42.06
C TYR A 80 -4.24 -17.43 -43.02
N ARG A 81 -5.28 -17.36 -43.85
CA ARG A 81 -5.60 -16.20 -44.70
C ARG A 81 -6.66 -15.38 -43.96
N PRO A 82 -6.35 -14.19 -43.42
CA PRO A 82 -7.32 -13.39 -42.70
C PRO A 82 -8.41 -12.85 -43.64
N GLY A 83 -9.66 -13.14 -43.28
CA GLY A 83 -10.84 -12.51 -43.86
C GLY A 83 -11.09 -11.14 -43.24
N SER A 84 -11.71 -10.26 -44.02
CA SER A 84 -12.08 -8.90 -43.63
C SER A 84 -13.14 -8.90 -42.54
N GLY A 85 -12.76 -8.59 -41.29
CA GLY A 85 -13.71 -8.39 -40.19
C GLY A 85 -13.04 -8.15 -38.84
N ALA A 86 -13.28 -6.96 -38.30
CA ALA A 86 -12.90 -6.42 -36.97
C ALA A 86 -11.42 -5.98 -36.77
N PRO A 87 -11.18 -4.79 -36.17
CA PRO A 87 -9.86 -4.37 -35.75
C PRO A 87 -9.35 -5.30 -34.62
N PRO A 88 -8.03 -5.58 -34.54
CA PRO A 88 -7.47 -6.45 -33.52
C PRO A 88 -7.81 -5.94 -32.11
N THR A 89 -8.16 -6.86 -31.22
CA THR A 89 -8.25 -6.57 -29.78
C THR A 89 -6.85 -6.58 -29.18
N THR A 90 -6.64 -5.81 -28.11
CA THR A 90 -5.35 -5.56 -27.44
C THR A 90 -4.59 -6.84 -27.05
N MET A 91 -5.30 -7.95 -26.88
CA MET A 91 -4.71 -9.25 -26.53
C MET A 91 -3.99 -9.92 -27.72
N GLN A 92 -4.48 -9.72 -28.95
CA GLN A 92 -3.87 -10.27 -30.17
C GLN A 92 -2.54 -9.57 -30.51
N GLU A 93 -2.48 -8.25 -30.28
CA GLU A 93 -1.23 -7.46 -30.42
C GLU A 93 -0.19 -7.84 -29.37
N GLN A 94 -0.59 -8.11 -28.11
CA GLN A 94 0.34 -8.60 -27.09
C GLN A 94 0.90 -9.99 -27.46
N ALA A 95 0.09 -10.89 -28.03
CA ALA A 95 0.54 -12.22 -28.44
C ALA A 95 1.55 -12.18 -29.61
N ASP A 96 1.37 -11.25 -30.55
CA ASP A 96 2.29 -11.05 -31.67
C ASP A 96 3.61 -10.38 -31.22
N ALA A 97 3.56 -9.43 -30.28
CA ALA A 97 4.75 -8.82 -29.69
C ALA A 97 5.61 -9.83 -28.91
N LEU A 98 4.97 -10.73 -28.15
CA LEU A 98 5.66 -11.82 -27.45
C LEU A 98 6.30 -12.81 -28.43
N SER A 99 5.67 -13.06 -29.58
CA SER A 99 6.19 -13.96 -30.62
C SER A 99 7.40 -13.38 -31.36
N ARG A 100 7.52 -12.05 -31.43
CA ARG A 100 8.67 -11.37 -32.06
C ARG A 100 9.88 -11.15 -31.15
N ASN A 101 9.74 -11.24 -29.82
CA ASN A 101 10.80 -10.91 -28.86
C ASN A 101 11.89 -11.99 -28.70
N GLY A 102 12.26 -12.67 -29.79
CA GLY A 102 13.35 -13.65 -29.81
C GLY A 102 14.74 -13.05 -30.04
N SER A 103 14.88 -11.78 -30.42
CA SER A 103 16.20 -11.15 -30.66
C SER A 103 16.11 -9.62 -30.66
N SER A 104 16.47 -8.98 -29.55
CA SER A 104 16.78 -7.54 -29.50
C SER A 104 18.30 -7.36 -29.54
N PRO A 105 18.90 -6.85 -30.62
CA PRO A 105 20.31 -6.46 -30.65
C PRO A 105 20.42 -5.03 -30.12
N ALA A 106 20.36 -4.86 -28.81
CA ALA A 106 20.68 -3.59 -28.16
C ALA A 106 21.33 -3.83 -26.81
N ALA A 107 22.33 -4.70 -26.80
CA ALA A 107 23.31 -4.79 -25.73
C ALA A 107 24.66 -5.06 -26.41
N SER A 108 25.65 -4.23 -26.10
CA SER A 108 27.04 -4.20 -26.60
C SER A 108 27.31 -3.16 -27.68
N ALA A 109 27.68 -1.95 -27.24
CA ALA A 109 28.71 -1.17 -27.90
C ALA A 109 29.65 -0.64 -26.81
N PRO A 110 30.95 -1.03 -26.78
CA PRO A 110 31.93 -0.36 -25.95
C PRO A 110 32.17 1.05 -26.50
N ILE A 111 32.37 2.01 -25.59
CA ILE A 111 32.67 3.40 -25.93
C ILE A 111 34.09 3.41 -26.53
N GLU A 112 34.18 3.69 -27.82
CA GLU A 112 35.42 3.88 -28.55
C GLU A 112 35.93 5.31 -28.28
N GLU A 113 37.17 5.39 -27.77
CA GLU A 113 37.93 6.60 -27.48
C GLU A 113 38.20 7.37 -28.80
N GLN A 114 37.48 8.47 -29.00
CA GLN A 114 37.67 9.34 -30.16
C GLN A 114 38.91 10.22 -29.95
N ALA A 115 40.07 9.72 -30.40
CA ALA A 115 41.33 10.45 -30.47
C ALA A 115 41.23 11.68 -31.41
N ARG A 116 41.67 12.84 -30.92
CA ARG A 116 41.76 14.11 -31.65
C ARG A 116 43.13 14.23 -32.35
N PRO A 117 43.22 14.78 -33.58
CA PRO A 117 44.48 14.79 -34.36
C PRO A 117 45.53 15.82 -33.87
N PRO A 118 46.81 15.67 -34.27
CA PRO A 118 47.96 16.34 -33.66
C PRO A 118 48.28 17.71 -34.30
N ALA A 119 48.91 18.59 -33.54
CA ALA A 119 49.62 19.76 -34.06
C ALA A 119 51.13 19.58 -33.80
N ALA A 120 51.93 19.76 -34.85
CA ALA A 120 53.35 19.45 -34.88
C ALA A 120 54.25 20.65 -34.47
N ALA A 121 55.32 20.29 -33.75
CA ALA A 121 56.71 20.75 -33.83
C ALA A 121 57.11 22.22 -33.55
N GLY A 122 57.98 22.37 -32.54
CA GLY A 122 58.87 23.51 -32.31
C GLY A 122 59.89 23.18 -31.20
N ALA A 123 61.16 23.06 -31.58
CA ALA A 123 62.30 22.45 -30.88
C ALA A 123 62.78 23.09 -29.56
N GLY A 124 63.50 22.30 -28.74
CA GLY A 124 64.62 22.79 -27.91
C GLY A 124 64.74 22.22 -26.49
N SER A 125 65.47 21.10 -26.32
CA SER A 125 66.14 20.70 -25.06
C SER A 125 67.43 21.56 -24.87
N PRO A 126 68.20 21.54 -23.75
CA PRO A 126 68.30 20.47 -22.72
C PRO A 126 68.60 20.87 -21.24
N THR A 127 68.64 19.84 -20.37
CA THR A 127 69.46 19.69 -19.13
C THR A 127 69.06 20.56 -17.91
N GLN A 128 69.00 20.10 -16.64
CA GLN A 128 69.81 19.12 -15.90
C GLN A 128 69.19 18.82 -14.49
N PRO A 129 69.86 18.10 -13.55
CA PRO A 129 69.45 16.83 -12.94
C PRO A 129 68.69 16.93 -11.60
N GLY A 130 68.11 15.80 -11.18
CA GLY A 130 67.09 15.74 -10.13
C GLY A 130 67.53 15.70 -8.66
N GLN A 131 66.51 15.59 -7.81
CA GLN A 131 66.63 15.14 -6.41
C GLN A 131 65.44 14.25 -6.03
N ARG A 132 65.78 12.96 -5.91
CA ARG A 132 65.46 11.99 -4.84
C ARG A 132 64.22 12.23 -3.93
N LEU A 133 63.23 11.34 -4.11
CA LEU A 133 62.51 10.51 -3.12
C LEU A 133 62.23 11.09 -1.72
N ASP A 134 60.93 11.35 -1.45
CA ASP A 134 60.29 11.13 -0.15
C ASP A 134 58.85 10.59 -0.37
N PRO A 135 58.46 9.45 0.25
CA PRO A 135 57.11 8.93 0.20
C PRO A 135 56.22 9.49 1.34
N GLN A 136 54.98 9.80 0.97
CA GLN A 136 53.77 9.72 1.80
C GLN A 136 53.59 10.71 2.98
N GLN A 137 52.63 11.61 2.80
CA GLN A 137 51.40 11.59 3.62
C GLN A 137 50.26 12.19 2.78
N PRO A 138 49.28 11.40 2.29
CA PRO A 138 48.00 12.00 1.96
C PRO A 138 47.45 12.55 3.28
N GLN A 139 47.34 13.87 3.37
CA GLN A 139 46.48 14.50 4.36
C GLN A 139 45.13 13.82 4.23
N GLN A 140 44.78 13.02 5.24
CA GLN A 140 43.43 12.56 5.45
C GLN A 140 42.62 13.81 5.78
N THR A 141 42.19 14.52 4.75
CA THR A 141 40.98 15.31 4.83
C THR A 141 39.92 14.33 5.28
N ALA A 142 39.53 14.44 6.54
CA ALA A 142 38.35 13.78 7.05
C ALA A 142 37.19 14.27 6.17
N ALA A 143 36.91 13.52 5.11
CA ALA A 143 35.60 13.54 4.51
C ALA A 143 34.69 13.16 5.66
N LEU A 144 33.97 14.16 6.19
CA LEU A 144 32.75 13.91 6.92
C LEU A 144 31.92 13.07 5.95
N THR A 145 32.00 11.74 6.09
CA THR A 145 30.94 10.87 5.60
C THR A 145 29.66 11.55 6.06
N PRO A 146 28.72 11.91 5.16
CA PRO A 146 27.43 12.39 5.64
C PRO A 146 27.01 11.36 6.65
N SER A 147 26.91 11.77 7.91
CA SER A 147 26.58 10.89 9.01
C SER A 147 25.40 10.10 8.49
N ALA A 148 25.59 8.80 8.28
CA ALA A 148 24.48 7.91 8.04
C ALA A 148 23.65 8.10 9.31
N SER A 149 22.65 8.98 9.22
CA SER A 149 21.72 9.26 10.28
C SER A 149 21.14 7.90 10.51
N SER A 150 21.61 7.22 11.57
CA SER A 150 21.43 5.79 11.80
C SER A 150 20.02 5.45 11.33
N ALA A 151 19.92 4.72 10.21
CA ALA A 151 18.73 4.69 9.38
C ALA A 151 17.52 4.38 10.26
N ARG A 152 16.85 5.44 10.70
CA ARG A 152 15.73 5.33 11.62
C ARG A 152 14.62 4.77 10.77
N GLY A 153 14.11 3.63 11.23
CA GLY A 153 13.20 2.75 10.51
C GLY A 153 12.67 3.23 9.16
N ASN A 154 13.10 2.59 8.08
CA ASN A 154 12.52 2.87 6.76
C ASN A 154 11.46 1.86 6.36
N THR A 155 11.09 0.94 7.25
CA THR A 155 10.05 -0.04 6.98
C THR A 155 8.71 0.39 7.59
N VAL A 156 7.64 0.23 6.83
CA VAL A 156 6.28 0.56 7.25
C VAL A 156 5.35 -0.60 6.92
N ARG A 157 4.39 -0.88 7.80
CA ARG A 157 3.24 -1.73 7.46
C ARG A 157 1.94 -0.97 7.67
N PHE A 158 0.99 -1.20 6.78
CA PHE A 158 -0.36 -0.65 6.88
C PHE A 158 -1.29 -1.74 7.42
N LEU A 159 -2.00 -1.43 8.49
CA LEU A 159 -3.07 -2.28 8.98
C LEU A 159 -4.37 -2.05 8.19
N PRO A 160 -5.32 -3.00 8.24
CA PRO A 160 -6.65 -2.80 7.67
C PRO A 160 -7.29 -1.50 8.14
N ILE A 161 -7.93 -0.80 7.21
CA ILE A 161 -8.59 0.47 7.46
C ILE A 161 -9.99 0.22 8.01
N ILE A 162 -10.34 0.95 9.07
CA ILE A 162 -11.60 0.78 9.78
C ILE A 162 -12.54 1.95 9.44
N GLY A 163 -13.84 1.66 9.26
CA GLY A 163 -14.90 2.65 9.11
C GLY A 163 -15.16 3.17 7.70
N ALA A 164 -14.38 2.73 6.70
CA ALA A 164 -14.60 3.02 5.29
C ALA A 164 -14.90 1.73 4.49
N PRO A 165 -15.81 1.77 3.50
CA PRO A 165 -16.11 0.63 2.65
C PRO A 165 -14.97 0.37 1.65
N VAL A 166 -14.92 -0.85 1.11
CA VAL A 166 -13.86 -1.27 0.15
C VAL A 166 -13.73 -0.34 -1.05
N GLN A 167 -14.85 0.22 -1.54
CA GLN A 167 -14.87 1.19 -2.64
C GLN A 167 -13.98 2.42 -2.36
N ALA A 168 -13.99 2.91 -1.10
CA ALA A 168 -13.21 4.07 -0.69
C ALA A 168 -11.79 3.67 -0.26
N VAL A 169 -11.65 2.52 0.39
CA VAL A 169 -10.35 2.01 0.86
C VAL A 169 -9.43 1.64 -0.30
N THR A 170 -9.95 1.05 -1.37
CA THR A 170 -9.14 0.59 -2.52
C THR A 170 -8.26 1.69 -3.14
N PRO A 171 -8.80 2.86 -3.54
CA PRO A 171 -7.97 3.95 -4.06
C PRO A 171 -7.04 4.55 -3.00
N LEU A 172 -7.46 4.63 -1.73
CA LEU A 172 -6.63 5.10 -0.62
C LEU A 172 -5.41 4.19 -0.40
N SER A 173 -5.61 2.88 -0.30
CA SER A 173 -4.52 1.91 -0.04
C SER A 173 -3.51 1.88 -1.18
N ARG A 174 -3.99 1.94 -2.43
CA ARG A 174 -3.10 2.03 -3.60
C ARG A 174 -2.23 3.28 -3.53
N GLN A 175 -2.84 4.42 -3.22
CA GLN A 175 -2.12 5.69 -3.16
C GLN A 175 -1.16 5.74 -1.97
N LEU A 176 -1.53 5.24 -0.79
CA LEU A 176 -0.62 5.11 0.35
C LEU A 176 0.61 4.29 -0.02
N GLY A 177 0.42 3.18 -0.73
CA GLY A 177 1.52 2.35 -1.20
C GLY A 177 2.40 3.05 -2.23
N ALA A 178 1.82 3.83 -3.14
CA ALA A 178 2.58 4.58 -4.13
C ALA A 178 3.41 5.70 -3.48
N GLU A 179 2.76 6.53 -2.66
CA GLU A 179 3.39 7.65 -1.96
C GLU A 179 4.47 7.15 -1.00
N ALA A 180 4.20 6.08 -0.24
CA ALA A 180 5.19 5.54 0.68
C ALA A 180 6.49 5.14 -0.04
N ARG A 181 6.38 4.43 -1.17
CA ARG A 181 7.54 4.05 -1.99
C ARG A 181 8.23 5.27 -2.61
N ALA A 182 7.46 6.26 -3.09
CA ALA A 182 8.00 7.50 -3.62
C ALA A 182 8.81 8.28 -2.56
N HIS A 183 8.44 8.15 -1.29
CA HIS A 183 9.16 8.71 -0.14
C HIS A 183 10.23 7.76 0.46
N GLY A 184 10.62 6.70 -0.25
CA GLY A 184 11.70 5.80 0.15
C GLY A 184 11.35 4.80 1.27
N LEU A 185 10.06 4.62 1.58
CA LEU A 185 9.61 3.63 2.55
C LEU A 185 9.55 2.23 1.93
N SER A 186 10.08 1.26 2.64
CA SER A 186 9.92 -0.16 2.35
C SER A 186 8.64 -0.68 2.99
N ILE A 187 7.68 -1.15 2.20
CA ILE A 187 6.40 -1.62 2.70
C ILE A 187 6.52 -3.11 3.05
N LYS A 188 6.22 -3.45 4.31
CA LYS A 188 6.10 -4.83 4.79
C LYS A 188 4.66 -5.33 4.66
N SER A 189 4.49 -6.65 4.70
CA SER A 189 3.16 -7.27 4.77
C SER A 189 2.43 -6.81 6.05
N SER A 190 1.11 -6.72 5.99
CA SER A 190 0.29 -6.40 7.16
C SER A 190 0.49 -7.40 8.31
N ASP A 191 0.87 -8.65 8.01
CA ASP A 191 1.15 -9.70 9.01
C ASP A 191 2.61 -9.74 9.50
N ASP A 192 3.52 -8.99 8.87
CA ASP A 192 4.94 -8.93 9.25
C ASP A 192 5.12 -8.01 10.46
N THR A 193 5.53 -8.55 11.60
CA THR A 193 5.71 -7.77 12.83
C THR A 193 7.08 -7.10 12.94
N SER A 194 7.92 -7.20 11.91
CA SER A 194 9.29 -6.67 11.88
C SER A 194 9.36 -5.26 11.25
N SER A 195 8.23 -4.57 11.07
CA SER A 195 8.22 -3.19 10.59
C SER A 195 8.60 -2.21 11.70
N ASP A 196 9.38 -1.19 11.38
CA ASP A 196 9.72 -0.12 12.32
C ASP A 196 8.50 0.72 12.69
N TYR A 197 7.63 0.97 11.70
CA TYR A 197 6.41 1.75 11.86
C TYR A 197 5.18 0.97 11.43
N ILE A 198 4.12 1.12 12.21
CA ILE A 198 2.80 0.57 11.95
C ILE A 198 1.83 1.73 11.77
N LEU A 199 1.10 1.77 10.66
CA LEU A 199 0.05 2.75 10.41
C LEU A 199 -1.31 2.09 10.53
N LYS A 200 -2.14 2.60 11.44
CA LYS A 200 -3.51 2.14 11.67
C LYS A 200 -4.50 3.26 11.39
N GLY A 201 -5.33 3.07 10.37
CA GLY A 201 -6.25 4.10 9.87
C GLY A 201 -7.70 3.89 10.28
N TYR A 202 -8.33 4.99 10.68
CA TYR A 202 -9.74 5.09 11.05
C TYR A 202 -10.38 6.21 10.25
N LEU A 203 -11.45 5.91 9.52
CA LEU A 203 -12.15 6.89 8.71
C LEU A 203 -13.64 6.86 9.01
N SER A 204 -14.26 8.02 8.94
CA SER A 204 -15.71 8.18 8.96
C SER A 204 -16.14 9.18 7.89
N ALA A 205 -17.35 9.05 7.41
CA ALA A 205 -17.94 10.00 6.48
C ALA A 205 -19.38 10.31 6.92
N PHE A 206 -19.76 11.57 6.87
CA PHE A 206 -21.12 12.02 7.16
C PHE A 206 -21.54 13.12 6.20
N SER A 207 -22.83 13.13 5.86
CA SER A 207 -23.43 14.14 5.00
C SER A 207 -23.93 15.32 5.85
N ASP A 208 -23.64 16.54 5.43
CA ASP A 208 -24.06 17.79 6.06
C ASP A 208 -24.28 18.85 4.96
N ASP A 209 -25.45 19.48 4.94
CA ASP A 209 -25.78 20.62 4.05
C ASP A 209 -25.33 20.47 2.57
N GLY A 210 -25.68 19.34 1.93
CA GLY A 210 -25.30 19.08 0.52
C GLY A 210 -23.79 18.87 0.30
N LYS A 211 -23.08 18.51 1.37
CA LYS A 211 -21.67 18.14 1.37
C LYS A 211 -21.51 16.82 2.12
N VAL A 212 -20.41 16.13 1.86
CA VAL A 212 -19.93 15.02 2.68
C VAL A 212 -18.60 15.42 3.29
N THR A 213 -18.47 15.25 4.60
CA THR A 213 -17.21 15.42 5.33
C THR A 213 -16.65 14.04 5.62
N VAL A 214 -15.44 13.78 5.13
CA VAL A 214 -14.65 12.59 5.45
C VAL A 214 -13.65 12.96 6.52
N VAL A 215 -13.74 12.37 7.71
CA VAL A 215 -12.76 12.54 8.78
C VAL A 215 -11.85 11.32 8.80
N TYR A 216 -10.55 11.56 8.91
CA TYR A 216 -9.54 10.50 8.97
C TYR A 216 -8.60 10.70 10.15
N VAL A 217 -8.26 9.58 10.80
CA VAL A 217 -7.29 9.52 11.89
C VAL A 217 -6.36 8.34 11.65
N TRP A 218 -5.07 8.59 11.76
CA TRP A 218 -4.03 7.59 11.67
C TRP A 218 -3.23 7.56 12.96
N ASP A 219 -3.18 6.41 13.60
CA ASP A 219 -2.22 6.15 14.67
C ASP A 219 -0.93 5.61 14.07
N ILE A 220 0.19 6.23 14.44
CA ILE A 220 1.54 5.79 14.09
C ILE A 220 2.08 5.07 15.32
N LEU A 221 2.38 3.79 15.17
CA LEU A 221 2.88 2.94 16.25
C LEU A 221 4.28 2.43 15.93
N ASP A 222 5.06 2.12 16.96
CA ASP A 222 6.32 1.37 16.80
C ASP A 222 6.05 -0.12 16.54
N GLY A 223 7.10 -0.89 16.27
CA GLY A 223 7.00 -2.36 16.08
C GLY A 223 6.40 -3.12 17.28
N GLY A 224 6.48 -2.55 18.49
CA GLY A 224 5.86 -3.08 19.71
C GLY A 224 4.38 -2.71 19.89
N GLY A 225 3.84 -1.84 19.03
CA GLY A 225 2.47 -1.36 19.09
C GLY A 225 2.24 -0.19 20.04
N ALA A 226 3.28 0.43 20.59
CA ALA A 226 3.12 1.67 21.34
C ALA A 226 2.91 2.84 20.38
N ARG A 227 1.93 3.70 20.67
CA ARG A 227 1.61 4.85 19.81
C ARG A 227 2.67 5.92 19.97
N LEU A 228 3.32 6.25 18.86
CA LEU A 228 4.34 7.29 18.75
C LEU A 228 3.72 8.64 18.35
N HIS A 229 2.75 8.61 17.45
CA HIS A 229 2.17 9.83 16.89
C HIS A 229 0.74 9.62 16.39
N ARG A 230 0.05 10.70 16.07
CA ARG A 230 -1.27 10.69 15.44
C ARG A 230 -1.37 11.77 14.38
N ILE A 231 -1.79 11.36 13.20
CA ILE A 231 -2.13 12.23 12.08
C ILE A 231 -3.65 12.25 11.97
N GLN A 232 -4.23 13.42 11.73
CA GLN A 232 -5.68 13.54 11.62
C GLN A 232 -6.05 14.71 10.70
N GLY A 233 -7.18 14.59 10.02
CA GLY A 233 -7.67 15.64 9.16
C GLY A 233 -9.07 15.36 8.65
N GLN A 234 -9.54 16.24 7.78
CA GLN A 234 -10.86 16.13 7.17
C GLN A 234 -10.83 16.64 5.74
N GLU A 235 -11.59 15.98 4.87
CA GLU A 235 -11.87 16.44 3.50
C GLU A 235 -13.36 16.69 3.34
N ILE A 236 -13.72 17.78 2.67
CA ILE A 236 -15.11 18.15 2.42
C ILE A 236 -15.36 18.07 0.91
N VAL A 237 -16.42 17.37 0.53
CA VAL A 237 -16.80 17.13 -0.86
C VAL A 237 -18.21 17.64 -1.09
N PRO A 238 -18.46 18.58 -2.02
CA PRO A 238 -19.82 18.95 -2.39
C PRO A 238 -20.50 17.77 -3.09
N THR A 239 -21.63 17.30 -2.57
CA THR A 239 -22.35 16.15 -3.15
C THR A 239 -23.80 16.09 -2.63
N ALA A 240 -24.72 15.73 -3.51
CA ALA A 240 -26.12 15.49 -3.18
C ALA A 240 -26.42 13.99 -2.94
N ALA A 241 -25.38 13.16 -2.78
CA ALA A 241 -25.55 11.74 -2.49
C ALA A 241 -26.26 11.52 -1.15
N ALA A 242 -27.25 10.63 -1.14
CA ALA A 242 -27.96 10.26 0.08
C ALA A 242 -27.04 9.54 1.08
N GLU A 243 -26.22 8.62 0.57
CA GLU A 243 -25.25 7.88 1.37
C GLU A 243 -23.89 8.59 1.36
N PRO A 244 -23.24 8.80 2.52
CA PRO A 244 -22.05 9.64 2.63
C PRO A 244 -20.90 9.10 1.77
N TRP A 245 -20.61 7.80 1.85
CA TRP A 245 -19.53 7.18 1.07
C TRP A 245 -19.79 7.14 -0.44
N ALA A 246 -21.06 7.17 -0.88
CA ALA A 246 -21.38 7.20 -2.30
C ALA A 246 -21.02 8.54 -2.96
N GLY A 247 -20.98 9.61 -2.17
CA GLY A 247 -20.62 10.95 -2.62
C GLY A 247 -19.11 11.24 -2.64
N VAL A 248 -18.28 10.35 -2.10
CA VAL A 248 -16.82 10.56 -1.98
C VAL A 248 -16.11 10.03 -3.23
N PRO A 249 -15.50 10.89 -4.06
CA PRO A 249 -14.75 10.44 -5.24
C PRO A 249 -13.41 9.80 -4.83
N ALA A 250 -12.91 8.92 -5.70
CA ALA A 250 -11.62 8.25 -5.49
C ALA A 250 -10.45 9.25 -5.34
N SER A 251 -10.52 10.42 -6.01
CA SER A 251 -9.50 11.47 -5.91
C SER A 251 -9.35 12.01 -4.50
N VAL A 252 -10.44 12.14 -3.73
CA VAL A 252 -10.39 12.60 -2.33
C VAL A 252 -9.67 11.56 -1.46
N MET A 253 -9.96 10.28 -1.67
CA MET A 253 -9.27 9.18 -0.98
C MET A 253 -7.77 9.13 -1.31
N GLN A 254 -7.40 9.45 -2.56
CA GLN A 254 -6.00 9.60 -2.97
C GLN A 254 -5.35 10.83 -2.31
N GLN A 255 -6.05 11.96 -2.23
CA GLN A 255 -5.56 13.15 -1.54
C GLN A 255 -5.30 12.91 -0.06
N ILE A 256 -6.20 12.20 0.64
CA ILE A 256 -6.02 11.79 2.04
C ILE A 256 -4.75 10.95 2.19
N ALA A 257 -4.52 10.00 1.29
CA ALA A 257 -3.32 9.16 1.31
C ALA A 257 -2.03 9.98 1.13
N SER A 258 -1.99 10.88 0.14
CA SER A 258 -0.85 11.78 -0.09
C SER A 258 -0.58 12.68 1.11
N LYS A 259 -1.62 13.30 1.69
CA LYS A 259 -1.50 14.11 2.93
C LYS A 259 -0.93 13.28 4.08
N THR A 260 -1.46 12.07 4.28
CA THR A 260 -1.04 11.17 5.36
C THR A 260 0.45 10.83 5.27
N ILE A 261 0.96 10.47 4.08
CA ILE A 261 2.39 10.13 3.91
C ILE A 261 3.28 11.37 4.02
N ALA A 262 2.85 12.52 3.50
CA ALA A 262 3.58 13.78 3.66
C ALA A 262 3.72 14.16 5.14
N GLU A 263 2.63 14.10 5.91
CA GLU A 263 2.65 14.37 7.36
C GLU A 263 3.49 13.34 8.12
N PHE A 264 3.36 12.05 7.80
CA PHE A 264 4.15 10.99 8.42
C PHE A 264 5.65 11.18 8.17
N THR A 265 6.05 11.48 6.94
CA THR A 265 7.46 11.67 6.57
C THR A 265 8.03 12.94 7.17
N SER A 266 7.24 14.02 7.24
CA SER A 266 7.61 15.26 7.94
C SER A 266 7.84 15.00 9.44
N TRP A 267 6.90 14.33 10.11
CA TRP A 267 7.04 13.98 11.52
C TRP A 267 8.30 13.14 11.78
N ARG A 268 8.56 12.10 10.97
CA ARG A 268 9.76 11.25 11.11
C ARG A 268 11.08 12.05 11.01
N GLN A 269 11.11 13.09 10.19
CA GLN A 269 12.29 13.96 10.06
C GLN A 269 12.49 14.79 11.33
N THR A 270 11.42 15.32 11.93
CA THR A 270 11.50 16.13 13.17
C THR A 270 11.89 15.32 14.41
N GLN A 271 11.54 14.03 14.48
CA GLN A 271 12.00 13.13 15.54
C GLN A 271 13.50 12.78 15.42
N GLY A 272 14.19 13.38 14.45
CA GLY A 272 15.51 12.96 14.03
C GLY A 272 16.60 13.96 13.81
N GLY A 273 16.32 15.23 14.08
CA GLY A 273 17.32 16.26 14.21
C GLY A 273 17.85 16.35 15.64
#